data_AF-A0A969IPD8-F1
#
_entry.id   AF-A0A969IPD8-F1
#
_cell.length_a   1.000
_cell.length_b   1.000
_cell.length_c   1.000
_cell.angle_alpha   90.00
_cell.angle_beta   90.00
_cell.angle_gamma   90.00
#
_symmetry.space_group_name_H-M   'P 1'
#
loop_
_entity.id
_entity.type
_entity.pdbx_description
1 polymer ?
#
loop_
_entity_poly.entity_id
_entity_poly.type
_entity_poly.pdbx_seq_one_letter_code
_entity_poly.pdbx_strand_id
1 'polypeptide(L)'
;MKLFGVICLGSPREPPEGWNRHAPNRLELWADERKRRKDEAATIMNKVLAAGRHLLVFCEGSIGDGNGVAIPSHLSGVHDLIKEHPNKPVLLVKLDGLERSLFGKKRPRAPVLPRLPVTITIKRADNVSLHGGPAALNASLERYFNQGTPLPAAAGVGA
;
A
#
# COMPACT_ATOMS: atom_id res chain seq x y z
N MET A 1 -22.51 2.81 -12.21
CA MET A 1 -21.11 2.58 -12.65
C MET A 1 -20.22 2.58 -11.41
N LYS A 2 -19.49 1.49 -11.10
CA LYS A 2 -18.55 1.49 -9.96
C LYS A 2 -17.24 2.15 -10.43
N LEU A 3 -16.95 3.33 -9.89
CA LEU A 3 -15.75 4.11 -10.27
C LEU A 3 -14.46 3.54 -9.64
N PHE A 4 -14.59 2.82 -8.52
CA PHE A 4 -13.45 2.25 -7.79
C PHE A 4 -13.75 0.81 -7.37
N GLY A 5 -12.76 -0.05 -7.52
CA GLY A 5 -12.70 -1.38 -6.91
C GLY A 5 -11.61 -1.38 -5.83
N VAL A 6 -11.89 -1.95 -4.67
CA VAL A 6 -10.91 -2.11 -3.60
C VAL A 6 -10.39 -3.54 -3.63
N ILE A 7 -9.07 -3.68 -3.68
CA ILE A 7 -8.38 -4.97 -3.54
C ILE A 7 -7.65 -4.91 -2.21
N CYS A 8 -8.01 -5.77 -1.26
CA CYS A 8 -7.37 -5.81 0.04
C CYS A 8 -6.01 -6.53 -0.07
N LEU A 9 -4.92 -5.78 0.14
CA LEU A 9 -3.54 -6.30 0.11
C LEU A 9 -3.13 -6.81 1.48
N GLY A 10 -3.86 -7.81 1.96
CA GLY A 10 -3.57 -8.41 3.25
C GLY A 10 -4.75 -9.16 3.84
N SER A 11 -4.43 -10.01 4.79
CA SER A 11 -5.39 -10.65 5.68
C SER A 11 -4.80 -10.62 7.08
N PRO A 12 -5.63 -10.45 8.12
CA PRO A 12 -5.16 -10.32 9.48
C PRO A 12 -4.25 -11.49 9.86
N ARG A 13 -3.28 -11.24 10.74
CA ARG A 13 -2.31 -12.27 11.12
C ARG A 13 -2.99 -13.49 11.73
N GLU A 14 -4.06 -13.24 12.47
CA GLU A 14 -4.92 -14.24 13.10
C GLU A 14 -6.24 -14.39 12.33
N PRO A 15 -6.85 -15.59 12.35
CA PRO A 15 -8.12 -15.83 11.70
C PRO A 15 -9.25 -15.06 12.40
N PRO A 16 -10.19 -14.43 11.64
CA PRO A 16 -11.41 -13.86 12.22
C PRO A 16 -12.15 -14.90 13.05
N GLU A 17 -12.75 -14.50 14.16
CA GLU A 17 -13.38 -15.39 15.16
C GLU A 17 -14.34 -16.43 14.55
N GLY A 18 -15.14 -16.03 13.55
CA GLY A 18 -16.08 -16.92 12.85
C GLY A 18 -15.46 -17.82 11.77
N TRP A 19 -14.22 -17.60 11.35
CA TRP A 19 -13.60 -18.32 10.25
C TRP A 19 -13.13 -19.71 10.69
N ASN A 20 -13.69 -20.77 10.09
CA ASN A 20 -13.38 -22.18 10.37
C ASN A 20 -13.28 -22.49 11.87
N ARG A 21 -14.19 -21.94 12.68
CA ARG A 21 -14.15 -22.01 14.16
C ARG A 21 -14.11 -23.44 14.73
N HIS A 22 -14.61 -24.42 13.98
CA HIS A 22 -14.71 -25.81 14.38
C HIS A 22 -13.54 -26.68 13.87
N ALA A 23 -12.63 -26.11 13.06
CA ALA A 23 -11.50 -26.84 12.54
C ALA A 23 -10.38 -26.95 13.60
N PRO A 24 -9.90 -28.16 13.92
CA PRO A 24 -8.84 -28.34 14.93
C PRO A 24 -7.50 -27.73 14.49
N ASN A 25 -7.24 -27.65 13.18
CA ASN A 25 -6.04 -27.06 12.56
C ASN A 25 -6.28 -25.66 11.99
N ARG A 26 -7.19 -24.88 12.59
CA ARG A 26 -7.60 -23.55 12.09
C ARG A 26 -6.43 -22.59 11.83
N LEU A 27 -5.40 -22.56 12.67
CA LEU A 27 -4.28 -21.62 12.48
C LEU A 27 -3.43 -21.95 11.24
N GLU A 28 -3.21 -23.23 10.96
CA GLU A 28 -2.46 -23.69 9.79
C GLU A 28 -3.24 -23.38 8.51
N LEU A 29 -4.52 -23.75 8.47
CA LEU A 29 -5.41 -23.43 7.35
C LEU A 29 -5.48 -21.92 7.09
N TRP A 30 -5.39 -21.10 8.14
CA TRP A 30 -5.40 -19.64 7.99
C TRP A 30 -4.14 -19.13 7.31
N ALA A 31 -2.97 -19.71 7.59
CA ALA A 31 -1.75 -19.34 6.89
C ALA A 31 -1.85 -19.60 5.37
N ASP A 32 -2.41 -20.76 5.00
CA ASP A 32 -2.66 -21.11 3.60
C ASP A 32 -3.68 -20.17 2.95
N GLU A 33 -4.78 -19.87 3.64
CA GLU A 33 -5.80 -18.93 3.15
C GLU A 33 -5.23 -17.52 2.99
N ARG A 34 -4.39 -17.06 3.91
CA ARG A 34 -3.69 -15.77 3.79
C ARG A 34 -2.79 -15.74 2.55
N LYS A 35 -2.05 -16.83 2.29
CA LYS A 35 -1.23 -16.95 1.09
C LYS A 35 -2.10 -16.95 -0.17
N ARG A 36 -3.16 -17.76 -0.21
CA ARG A 36 -4.12 -17.82 -1.34
C ARG A 36 -4.69 -16.44 -1.66
N ARG A 37 -5.12 -15.68 -0.64
CA ARG A 37 -5.65 -14.32 -0.80
C ARG A 37 -4.60 -13.34 -1.32
N LYS A 38 -3.35 -13.45 -0.85
CA LYS A 38 -2.23 -12.64 -1.36
C LYS A 38 -2.00 -12.92 -2.85
N ASP A 39 -1.94 -14.19 -3.23
CA ASP A 39 -1.69 -14.63 -4.60
C ASP A 39 -2.84 -14.21 -5.54
N GLU A 40 -4.09 -14.31 -5.07
CA GLU A 40 -5.27 -13.83 -5.79
C GLU A 40 -5.25 -12.30 -5.99
N ALA A 41 -4.96 -11.54 -4.93
CA ALA A 41 -4.84 -10.09 -5.02
C ALA A 41 -3.73 -9.66 -5.98
N ALA A 42 -2.56 -10.30 -5.93
CA ALA A 42 -1.45 -10.07 -6.85
C ALA A 42 -1.87 -10.35 -8.30
N THR A 43 -2.57 -11.46 -8.54
CA THR A 43 -3.09 -11.82 -9.87
C THR A 43 -4.04 -10.74 -10.41
N ILE A 44 -4.96 -10.24 -9.58
CA ILE A 44 -5.90 -9.19 -10.00
C ILE A 44 -5.14 -7.89 -10.31
N MET A 45 -4.22 -7.47 -9.43
CA MET A 45 -3.41 -6.27 -9.65
C MET A 45 -2.62 -6.36 -10.97
N ASN A 46 -2.01 -7.51 -11.23
CA ASN A 46 -1.27 -7.74 -12.47
C ASN A 46 -2.15 -7.65 -13.71
N LYS A 47 -3.37 -8.21 -13.66
CA LYS A 47 -4.34 -8.06 -14.76
C LYS A 47 -4.74 -6.61 -14.97
N VAL A 48 -4.98 -5.85 -13.90
CA VAL A 48 -5.33 -4.42 -13.97
C VAL A 48 -4.19 -3.63 -14.61
N LEU A 49 -2.95 -3.87 -14.17
CA LEU A 49 -1.78 -3.24 -14.76
C LEU A 49 -1.58 -3.68 -16.22
N ALA A 50 -1.63 -4.97 -16.55
CA ALA A 50 -1.49 -5.46 -17.91
C ALA A 50 -2.53 -4.85 -18.88
N ALA A 51 -3.74 -4.57 -18.40
CA ALA A 51 -4.79 -3.88 -19.15
C ALA A 51 -4.56 -2.36 -19.33
N GLY A 52 -3.37 -1.85 -19.02
CA GLY A 52 -3.02 -0.43 -19.15
C GLY A 52 -3.65 0.48 -18.10
N ARG A 53 -4.24 -0.07 -17.03
CA ARG A 53 -4.84 0.73 -15.95
C ARG A 53 -3.81 1.05 -14.86
N HIS A 54 -4.16 2.01 -14.00
CA HIS A 54 -3.38 2.43 -12.84
C HIS A 54 -3.91 1.79 -11.56
N LEU A 55 -3.02 1.55 -10.61
CA LEU A 55 -3.36 1.11 -9.25
C LEU A 55 -2.95 2.19 -8.25
N LEU A 56 -3.81 2.41 -7.26
CA LEU A 56 -3.46 3.19 -6.08
C LEU A 56 -3.19 2.20 -4.93
N VAL A 57 -1.97 2.22 -4.40
CA VAL A 57 -1.55 1.31 -3.32
C VAL A 57 -1.23 2.13 -2.07
N PHE A 58 -1.93 1.82 -0.98
CA PHE A 58 -1.71 2.46 0.32
C PHE A 58 -0.69 1.68 1.14
N CYS A 59 0.56 2.16 1.17
CA CYS A 59 1.69 1.43 1.75
C CYS A 59 1.58 1.23 3.28
N GLU A 60 0.92 2.15 3.99
CA GLU A 60 0.66 2.03 5.44
C GLU A 60 -0.47 1.04 5.79
N GLY A 61 -1.26 0.61 4.79
CA GLY A 61 -2.44 -0.24 4.99
C GLY A 61 -3.57 0.40 5.81
N SER A 62 -3.42 1.64 6.29
CA SER A 62 -4.41 2.39 7.06
C SER A 62 -4.20 3.90 6.92
N ILE A 63 -5.16 4.71 7.41
CA ILE A 63 -4.98 6.16 7.53
C ILE A 63 -4.00 6.42 8.68
N GLY A 64 -2.94 7.17 8.40
CA GLY A 64 -1.93 7.58 9.38
C GLY A 64 -2.47 8.51 10.47
N ASP A 65 -1.64 8.79 11.48
CA ASP A 65 -1.93 9.75 12.56
C ASP A 65 -1.41 11.16 12.25
N GLY A 66 -0.78 11.34 11.08
CA GLY A 66 -0.18 12.59 10.64
C GLY A 66 1.15 12.94 11.30
N ASN A 67 1.75 12.04 12.08
CA ASN A 67 3.06 12.25 12.71
C ASN A 67 4.22 11.63 11.90
N GLY A 68 3.92 10.92 10.82
CA GLY A 68 4.88 10.31 9.91
C GLY A 68 4.34 9.03 9.29
N VAL A 69 4.92 8.66 8.16
CA VAL A 69 4.68 7.41 7.44
C VAL A 69 5.64 6.35 7.94
N ALA A 70 5.11 5.20 8.36
CA ALA A 70 5.87 4.01 8.70
C ALA A 70 5.35 2.83 7.88
N ILE A 71 6.22 2.21 7.08
CA ILE A 71 5.92 1.10 6.20
C ILE A 71 6.67 -0.13 6.73
N PRO A 72 5.97 -1.13 7.29
CA PRO A 72 6.63 -2.31 7.84
C PRO A 72 7.55 -2.98 6.82
N SER A 73 8.79 -3.29 7.23
CA SER A 73 9.85 -3.83 6.35
C SER A 73 9.50 -5.16 5.69
N HIS A 74 8.59 -5.93 6.27
CA HIS A 74 8.13 -7.22 5.75
C HIS A 74 7.09 -7.09 4.62
N LEU A 75 6.58 -5.89 4.33
CA LEU A 75 5.65 -5.67 3.23
C LEU A 75 6.41 -5.62 1.90
N SER A 76 6.19 -6.63 1.04
CA SER A 76 6.85 -6.74 -0.27
C SER A 76 5.99 -6.29 -1.45
N GLY A 77 4.68 -6.07 -1.27
CA GLY A 77 3.74 -5.94 -2.38
C GLY A 77 4.08 -4.84 -3.39
N VAL A 78 4.54 -3.68 -2.93
CA VAL A 78 4.96 -2.58 -3.83
C VAL A 78 6.23 -2.95 -4.60
N HIS A 79 7.21 -3.54 -3.92
CA HIS A 79 8.44 -4.02 -4.55
C HIS A 79 8.13 -5.05 -5.64
N ASP A 80 7.28 -6.02 -5.34
CA ASP A 80 6.93 -7.11 -6.25
C ASP A 80 6.21 -6.58 -7.50
N LEU A 81 5.28 -5.63 -7.33
CA LEU A 81 4.57 -4.97 -8.44
C LEU A 81 5.49 -4.16 -9.36
N ILE A 82 6.43 -3.39 -8.80
CA ILE A 82 7.40 -2.61 -9.60
C ILE A 82 8.32 -3.58 -10.37
N LYS A 83 8.73 -4.68 -9.72
CA LYS A 83 9.58 -5.70 -10.35
C LYS A 83 8.89 -6.35 -11.55
N GLU A 84 7.60 -6.65 -11.42
CA GLU A 84 6.80 -7.29 -12.47
C GLU A 84 6.41 -6.32 -13.59
N HIS A 85 6.31 -5.01 -13.30
CA HIS A 85 5.93 -3.98 -14.27
C HIS A 85 6.93 -2.81 -14.28
N PRO A 86 8.21 -3.04 -14.67
CA PRO A 86 9.27 -2.03 -14.54
C PRO A 86 9.04 -0.78 -15.39
N ASN A 87 8.31 -0.92 -16.51
CA ASN A 87 8.02 0.17 -17.43
C ASN A 87 6.83 1.05 -16.98
N LYS A 88 6.17 0.70 -15.87
CA LYS A 88 5.05 1.47 -15.37
C LYS A 88 5.52 2.53 -14.36
N PRO A 89 5.05 3.78 -14.50
CA PRO A 89 5.35 4.81 -13.52
C PRO A 89 4.73 4.48 -12.17
N VAL A 90 5.47 4.77 -11.10
CA VAL A 90 4.95 4.76 -9.73
C VAL A 90 4.41 6.15 -9.42
N LEU A 91 3.13 6.24 -9.03
CA LEU A 91 2.53 7.47 -8.53
C LEU A 91 2.53 7.44 -7.01
N LEU A 92 3.34 8.31 -6.40
CA LEU A 92 3.41 8.52 -4.96
C LEU A 92 2.33 9.54 -4.59
N VAL A 93 1.32 9.09 -3.87
CA VAL A 93 0.19 9.92 -3.45
C VAL A 93 0.27 10.15 -1.94
N LYS A 94 0.33 11.42 -1.54
CA LYS A 94 0.20 11.85 -0.14
C LYS A 94 -1.13 12.58 0.05
N LEU A 95 -1.87 12.18 1.08
CA LEU A 95 -3.18 12.72 1.43
C LEU A 95 -3.10 13.32 2.83
N ASP A 96 -2.99 14.65 2.93
CA ASP A 96 -2.95 15.36 4.20
C ASP A 96 -4.35 15.84 4.61
N GLY A 97 -4.71 15.76 5.89
CA GLY A 97 -6.00 16.16 6.44
C GLY A 97 -6.94 14.99 6.75
N LEU A 98 -6.70 13.80 6.18
CA LEU A 98 -7.50 12.59 6.46
C LEU A 98 -7.29 12.05 7.88
N GLU A 99 -6.17 12.36 8.54
CA GLU A 99 -5.88 11.98 9.92
C GLU A 99 -6.88 12.59 10.92
N ARG A 100 -7.60 13.65 10.51
CA ARG A 100 -8.65 14.35 11.28
C ARG A 100 -10.05 13.82 10.99
N SER A 101 -10.18 12.88 10.06
CA SER A 101 -11.48 12.31 9.69
C SER A 101 -12.06 11.41 10.78
N LEU A 102 -13.31 11.00 10.60
CA LEU A 102 -13.91 9.97 11.46
C LEU A 102 -13.10 8.66 11.47
N PHE A 103 -12.31 8.38 10.42
CA PHE A 103 -11.49 7.18 10.31
C PHE A 103 -10.00 7.45 10.61
N GLY A 104 -9.63 8.70 10.90
CA GLY A 104 -8.26 9.11 11.20
C GLY A 104 -7.88 8.88 12.66
N LYS A 105 -6.57 8.73 12.92
CA LYS A 105 -6.03 8.42 14.25
C LYS A 105 -5.80 9.66 15.13
N LYS A 106 -5.78 10.87 14.54
CA LYS A 106 -5.54 12.13 15.27
C LYS A 106 -6.87 12.71 15.77
N ARG A 107 -7.38 12.17 16.89
CA ARG A 107 -8.59 12.70 17.53
C ARG A 107 -8.28 13.35 18.88
N PRO A 108 -8.26 14.69 18.91
CA PRO A 108 -8.72 15.42 20.09
C PRO A 108 -9.78 16.43 19.64
N ARG A 109 -11.07 16.10 19.82
CA ARG A 109 -12.19 17.03 19.60
C ARG A 109 -12.25 17.67 18.20
N ALA A 110 -12.00 16.92 17.13
CA ALA A 110 -12.23 17.44 15.79
C ALA A 110 -13.72 17.79 15.66
N PRO A 111 -14.09 19.07 15.38
CA PRO A 111 -15.46 19.38 15.03
C PRO A 111 -15.86 18.51 13.84
N VAL A 112 -17.11 18.06 13.80
CA VAL A 112 -17.69 17.37 12.64
C VAL A 112 -17.78 18.41 11.52
N LEU A 113 -16.63 18.71 10.89
CA LEU A 113 -16.60 19.56 9.73
C LEU A 113 -17.33 18.77 8.64
N PRO A 114 -18.40 19.33 8.03
CA PRO A 114 -19.12 18.66 6.95
C PRO A 114 -18.22 18.43 5.73
N ARG A 115 -17.09 19.17 5.64
CA ARG A 115 -16.03 18.98 4.65
C ARG A 115 -14.68 19.10 5.32
N LEU A 116 -13.87 18.06 5.22
CA LEU A 116 -12.48 18.09 5.67
C LEU A 116 -11.63 18.71 4.56
N PRO A 117 -10.80 19.73 4.85
CA PRO A 117 -9.80 20.16 3.88
C PRO A 117 -8.78 19.03 3.71
N VAL A 118 -8.75 18.43 2.53
CA VAL A 118 -7.79 17.39 2.16
C VAL A 118 -6.89 17.93 1.08
N THR A 119 -5.58 17.86 1.32
CA THR A 119 -4.57 18.19 0.30
C THR A 119 -4.05 16.90 -0.30
N ILE A 120 -4.09 16.81 -1.63
CA ILE A 120 -3.59 15.67 -2.38
C ILE A 120 -2.31 16.09 -3.11
N THR A 121 -1.19 15.45 -2.78
CA THR A 121 0.06 15.61 -3.51
C THR A 121 0.32 14.34 -4.31
N ILE A 122 0.51 14.47 -5.63
CA ILE A 122 0.82 13.35 -6.51
C ILE A 122 2.19 13.61 -7.13
N LYS A 123 3.12 12.66 -6.97
CA LYS A 123 4.42 12.69 -7.62
C LYS A 123 4.65 11.44 -8.43
N ARG A 124 5.05 11.61 -9.67
CA ARG A 124 5.48 10.50 -10.53
C ARG A 124 6.95 10.16 -10.24
N ALA A 125 7.24 8.87 -10.13
CA ALA A 125 8.58 8.32 -10.08
C ALA A 125 8.69 7.23 -11.15
N ASP A 126 9.61 7.42 -12.10
CA ASP A 126 9.92 6.45 -13.14
C ASP A 126 11.18 5.67 -12.75
N ASN A 127 11.29 4.42 -13.21
CA ASN A 127 12.46 3.57 -13.02
C ASN A 127 12.91 3.48 -11.55
N VAL A 128 11.99 3.27 -10.61
CA VAL A 128 12.32 3.18 -9.18
C VAL A 128 13.29 2.01 -8.93
N SER A 129 14.40 2.29 -8.25
CA SER A 129 15.39 1.27 -7.90
C SER A 129 14.82 0.25 -6.92
N LEU A 130 15.07 -1.02 -7.21
CA LEU A 130 14.74 -2.16 -6.33
C LEU A 130 15.99 -2.72 -5.63
N HIS A 131 17.12 -2.00 -5.70
CA HIS A 131 18.35 -2.42 -5.05
C HIS A 131 18.17 -2.50 -3.53
N GLY A 132 18.64 -3.59 -2.92
CA GLY A 132 18.46 -3.86 -1.49
C GLY A 132 17.10 -4.48 -1.11
N GLY A 133 16.25 -4.79 -2.10
CA GLY A 133 15.01 -5.54 -1.90
C GLY A 133 13.88 -4.76 -1.21
N PRO A 134 12.84 -5.46 -0.73
CA PRO A 134 11.63 -4.83 -0.17
C PRO A 134 11.90 -3.87 0.98
N ALA A 135 12.76 -4.24 1.92
CA ALA A 135 13.05 -3.42 3.09
C ALA A 135 13.72 -2.08 2.71
N ALA A 136 14.65 -2.10 1.75
CA ALA A 136 15.32 -0.90 1.27
C ALA A 136 14.36 0.03 0.50
N LEU A 137 13.45 -0.54 -0.30
CA LEU A 137 12.40 0.22 -0.96
C LEU A 137 11.47 0.88 0.07
N ASN A 138 11.00 0.13 1.07
CA ASN A 138 10.12 0.65 2.12
C ASN A 138 10.77 1.81 2.88
N ALA A 139 12.05 1.67 3.28
CA ALA A 139 12.80 2.75 3.91
C ALA A 139 12.96 3.98 3.00
N SER A 140 13.02 3.79 1.69
CA SER A 140 13.12 4.89 0.72
C SER A 140 11.77 5.59 0.54
N LEU A 141 10.66 4.84 0.53
CA LEU A 141 9.30 5.38 0.55
C LEU A 141 9.02 6.17 1.84
N GLU A 142 9.41 5.65 3.01
CA GLU A 142 9.31 6.36 4.29
C GLU A 142 10.07 7.70 4.25
N ARG A 143 11.34 7.68 3.83
CA ARG A 143 12.13 8.91 3.68
C ARG A 143 11.47 9.89 2.71
N TYR A 144 10.91 9.40 1.60
CA TYR A 144 10.17 10.24 0.67
C TYR A 144 8.97 10.93 1.35
N PHE A 145 8.10 10.17 2.02
CA PHE A 145 6.87 10.74 2.59
C PHE A 145 7.11 11.63 3.82
N ASN A 146 8.17 11.34 4.58
CA ASN A 146 8.52 12.06 5.80
C ASN A 146 9.43 13.27 5.57
N GLN A 147 10.36 13.17 4.61
CA GLN A 147 11.45 14.15 4.43
C GLN A 147 11.46 14.77 3.02
N GLY A 148 10.62 14.28 2.10
CA GLY A 148 10.60 14.75 0.71
C GLY A 148 11.77 14.23 -0.14
N THR A 149 12.60 13.33 0.41
CA THR A 149 13.76 12.75 -0.27
C THR A 149 13.31 11.96 -1.51
N PRO A 150 13.79 12.30 -2.73
CA PRO A 150 13.42 11.56 -3.93
C PRO A 150 13.73 10.06 -3.85
N LEU A 151 12.90 9.24 -4.49
CA LEU A 151 13.20 7.82 -4.62
C LEU A 151 14.45 7.60 -5.49
N PRO A 152 15.32 6.64 -5.14
CA PRO A 152 16.46 6.30 -5.98
C PRO A 152 15.97 5.75 -7.31
N ALA A 153 16.52 6.25 -8.42
CA ALA A 153 16.31 5.67 -9.74
C ALA A 153 17.23 4.46 -9.92
N ALA A 154 16.77 3.45 -10.64
CA ALA A 154 17.61 2.37 -11.15
C ALA A 154 18.67 3.00 -12.08
N ALA A 155 19.93 2.57 -11.95
CA ALA A 155 20.97 2.96 -12.89
C ALA A 155 20.51 2.56 -14.29
N GLY A 156 20.49 3.52 -15.22
CA GLY A 156 19.85 3.36 -16.52
C GLY A 156 20.33 2.12 -17.26
N VAL A 157 19.40 1.28 -17.69
CA VAL A 157 19.56 0.60 -18.97
C VAL A 157 19.49 1.73 -19.98
N GLY A 158 20.63 2.04 -20.61
CA GLY A 158 20.71 3.04 -21.67
C GLY A 158 19.63 2.80 -22.73
N ALA A 159 19.14 3.91 -23.28
CA ALA A 159 18.28 3.92 -24.46
C ALA A 159 18.89 3.13 -25.63
#